data_AF-A0A419FSG8-F1
#
_entry.id   AF-A0A419FSG8-F1
#
_cell.length_a   1.000
_cell.length_b   1.000
_cell.length_c   1.000
_cell.angle_alpha   90.00
_cell.angle_beta   90.00
_cell.angle_gamma   90.00
#
_symmetry.space_group_name_H-M   'P 1'
#
loop_
_entity.id
_entity.type
_entity.pdbx_description
1 polymer ?
#
loop_
_entity_poly.entity_id
_entity_poly.type
_entity_poly.pdbx_seq_one_letter_code
_entity_poly.pdbx_strand_id
1 'polypeptide(L)'
;MKDIETGVDKLVSLVNKYDKVSLDEAAKELGVSTIVVQEWADFLEEQGVITVEYSLSKVWLKPKKLTKTEVATKVKEYDTKKESFIRKVETSMKSLEKESEWFDNVKNEFSGLKTGIGADMDKVEKELEELKKFQDLKSKIDEDIARQKLEYKKIIDASHEQVDVEEKRFREVLKGIKAEEQKIALQKKEMQSLEENEQVLKQRFNALTSIIETIRKKIDVEESAMKESNKMLDELEEYAQKIEKDIEERKSRKIAPLMQLSNEQQQKINDIQEKIVKKVEETKTKIEKDEAAAREVALKFKKFFERKAEVDKLIQQIDADRNGLKTEMDFLLKKATAFDLISKNADIKGYVGDLEKKFTDLDKKRFVFKKELEKLTSLIHE
;
A
#
# COMPACT_ATOMS: atom_id res chain seq x y z
N MET A 1 -31.36 -51.51 24.61
CA MET A 1 -32.62 -51.06 23.99
C MET A 1 -33.44 -52.30 23.73
N LYS A 2 -34.75 -52.31 24.02
CA LYS A 2 -35.62 -53.41 23.56
C LYS A 2 -35.90 -53.15 22.09
N ASP A 3 -35.43 -54.04 21.21
CA ASP A 3 -35.72 -53.95 19.78
C ASP A 3 -37.24 -54.00 19.57
N ILE A 4 -37.76 -53.09 18.75
CA ILE A 4 -39.19 -53.04 18.44
C ILE A 4 -39.45 -54.16 17.43
N GLU A 5 -39.95 -55.30 17.90
CA GLU A 5 -40.33 -56.42 17.04
C GLU A 5 -41.65 -56.13 16.33
N THR A 6 -41.64 -56.19 14.99
CA THR A 6 -42.85 -56.08 14.18
C THR A 6 -43.61 -57.41 14.11
N GLY A 7 -44.87 -57.38 13.65
CA GLY A 7 -45.68 -58.60 13.47
C GLY A 7 -45.03 -59.61 12.50
N VAL A 8 -44.32 -59.11 11.50
CA VAL A 8 -43.57 -59.92 10.52
C VAL A 8 -42.38 -60.64 11.19
N ASP A 9 -41.65 -59.96 12.08
CA ASP A 9 -40.51 -60.56 12.81
C ASP A 9 -40.97 -61.71 13.71
N LYS A 10 -42.13 -61.54 14.35
CA LYS A 10 -42.76 -62.58 15.17
C LYS A 10 -43.19 -63.78 14.33
N LEU A 11 -43.71 -63.54 13.13
CA LEU A 11 -44.05 -64.62 12.19
C LEU A 11 -42.80 -65.40 11.76
N VAL A 12 -41.71 -64.72 11.40
CA VAL A 12 -40.44 -65.38 11.05
C VAL A 12 -39.88 -66.19 12.22
N SER A 13 -39.92 -65.63 13.43
CA SER A 13 -39.45 -66.30 14.65
C SER A 13 -40.28 -67.56 14.96
N LEU A 14 -41.59 -67.49 14.74
CA LEU A 14 -42.52 -68.59 14.92
C LEU A 14 -42.29 -69.70 13.89
N VAL A 15 -42.13 -69.35 12.61
CA VAL A 15 -41.80 -70.33 11.55
C VAL A 15 -40.44 -70.99 11.81
N ASN A 16 -39.43 -70.24 12.25
CA ASN A 16 -38.12 -70.78 12.62
C ASN A 16 -38.16 -71.69 13.85
N LYS A 17 -39.01 -71.37 14.84
CA LYS A 17 -39.14 -72.16 16.08
C LYS A 17 -39.79 -73.52 15.83
N TYR A 18 -40.80 -73.57 14.97
CA TYR A 18 -41.57 -74.79 14.73
C TYR A 18 -41.14 -75.58 13.47
N ASP A 19 -40.22 -75.04 12.65
CA ASP A 19 -39.74 -75.55 11.34
C ASP A 19 -40.86 -75.73 10.27
N LYS A 20 -42.12 -75.81 10.69
CA LYS A 20 -43.31 -75.85 9.85
C LYS A 20 -44.52 -75.43 10.69
N VAL A 21 -45.27 -74.43 10.24
CA VAL A 21 -46.48 -73.96 10.92
C VAL A 21 -47.59 -73.73 9.91
N SER A 22 -48.83 -74.07 10.25
CA SER A 22 -49.96 -73.76 9.36
C SER A 22 -50.38 -72.30 9.48
N LEU A 23 -50.93 -71.74 8.40
CA LEU A 23 -51.38 -70.35 8.36
C LEU A 23 -52.38 -70.02 9.50
N ASP A 24 -53.32 -70.93 9.77
CA ASP A 24 -54.32 -70.78 10.83
C ASP A 24 -53.69 -70.79 12.24
N GLU A 25 -52.68 -71.64 12.46
CA GLU A 25 -51.93 -71.69 13.72
C GLU A 25 -51.09 -70.44 13.93
N ALA A 26 -50.42 -69.94 12.89
CA ALA A 26 -49.69 -68.68 12.93
C ALA A 26 -50.64 -67.49 13.23
N ALA A 27 -51.79 -67.43 12.58
CA ALA A 27 -52.80 -66.40 12.81
C ALA A 27 -53.31 -66.41 14.25
N LYS A 28 -53.59 -67.61 14.80
CA LYS A 28 -54.03 -67.78 16.18
C LYS A 28 -52.96 -67.37 17.20
N GLU A 29 -51.71 -67.75 16.97
CA GLU A 29 -50.59 -67.46 17.89
C GLU A 29 -50.20 -65.97 17.86
N LEU A 30 -50.25 -65.34 16.68
CA LEU A 30 -49.93 -63.91 16.51
C LEU A 30 -51.12 -62.99 16.84
N GLY A 31 -52.32 -63.55 17.03
CA GLY A 31 -53.53 -62.78 17.33
C GLY A 31 -54.00 -61.89 16.19
N VAL A 32 -53.73 -62.26 14.94
CA VAL A 32 -54.11 -61.52 13.72
C VAL A 32 -54.95 -62.38 12.79
N SER A 33 -55.66 -61.76 11.83
CA SER A 33 -56.46 -62.51 10.87
C SER A 33 -55.59 -63.35 9.92
N THR A 34 -56.11 -64.47 9.44
CA THR A 34 -55.42 -65.35 8.47
C THR A 34 -55.04 -64.63 7.19
N ILE A 35 -55.87 -63.68 6.72
CA ILE A 35 -55.59 -62.85 5.55
C ILE A 35 -54.31 -62.03 5.76
N VAL A 36 -54.15 -61.41 6.93
CA VAL A 36 -52.94 -60.61 7.25
C VAL A 36 -51.69 -61.49 7.31
N VAL A 37 -51.80 -62.70 7.86
CA VAL A 37 -50.68 -63.65 7.88
C VAL A 37 -50.34 -64.14 6.47
N GLN A 38 -51.34 -64.32 5.60
CA GLN A 38 -51.13 -64.68 4.20
C GLN A 38 -50.39 -63.56 3.46
N GLU A 39 -50.81 -62.30 3.62
CA GLU A 39 -50.11 -61.16 3.02
C GLU A 39 -48.65 -61.05 3.50
N TRP A 40 -48.40 -61.29 4.79
CA TRP A 40 -47.04 -61.35 5.32
C TRP A 40 -46.26 -62.55 4.78
N ALA A 41 -46.92 -63.70 4.64
CA ALA A 41 -46.30 -64.92 4.13
C ALA A 41 -45.92 -64.80 2.65
N ASP A 42 -46.81 -64.24 1.82
CA ASP A 42 -46.57 -63.95 0.41
C ASP A 42 -45.41 -62.96 0.26
N PHE A 43 -45.41 -61.88 1.07
CA PHE A 43 -44.31 -60.93 1.11
C PHE A 43 -42.97 -61.60 1.51
N LEU A 44 -42.98 -62.44 2.55
CA LEU A 44 -41.79 -63.16 3.00
C LEU A 44 -41.34 -64.24 2.02
N GLU A 45 -42.25 -64.84 1.27
CA GLU A 45 -41.95 -65.79 0.20
C GLU A 45 -41.32 -65.08 -1.00
N GLU A 46 -41.82 -63.91 -1.40
CA GLU A 46 -41.20 -63.05 -2.41
C GLU A 46 -39.79 -62.61 -2.00
N GLN A 47 -39.58 -62.29 -0.72
CA GLN A 47 -38.24 -62.00 -0.18
C GLN A 47 -37.38 -63.27 0.00
N GLY A 48 -37.96 -64.47 -0.16
CA GLY A 48 -37.28 -65.75 -0.04
C GLY A 48 -36.85 -66.09 1.38
N VAL A 49 -37.58 -65.61 2.38
CA VAL A 49 -37.35 -65.91 3.81
C VAL A 49 -38.05 -67.21 4.19
N ILE A 50 -39.26 -67.41 3.68
CA ILE A 50 -40.07 -68.62 3.90
C ILE A 50 -40.53 -69.21 2.57
N THR A 51 -41.01 -70.44 2.60
CA THR A 51 -41.68 -71.11 1.48
C THR A 51 -43.08 -71.49 1.91
N VAL A 52 -44.06 -71.15 1.09
CA VAL A 52 -45.47 -71.45 1.31
C VAL A 52 -45.79 -72.77 0.59
N GLU A 53 -45.95 -73.85 1.36
CA GLU A 53 -46.34 -75.15 0.85
C GLU A 53 -47.85 -75.34 0.96
N TYR A 54 -48.52 -75.45 -0.19
CA TYR A 54 -49.93 -75.78 -0.27
C TYR A 54 -50.14 -77.30 -0.15
N SER A 55 -50.85 -77.73 0.89
CA SER A 55 -51.36 -79.10 1.01
C SER A 55 -52.89 -79.11 0.80
N LEU A 56 -53.47 -80.27 0.45
CA LEU A 56 -54.89 -80.44 0.08
C LEU A 56 -55.91 -79.73 1.02
N SER A 57 -55.59 -79.56 2.30
CA SER A 57 -56.48 -78.94 3.28
C SER A 57 -55.85 -77.81 4.10
N LYS A 58 -54.55 -77.54 3.96
CA LYS A 58 -53.82 -76.55 4.79
C LYS A 58 -52.66 -75.91 4.03
N VAL A 59 -52.45 -74.61 4.28
CA VAL A 59 -51.27 -73.86 3.82
C VAL A 59 -50.22 -73.89 4.93
N TRP A 60 -49.01 -74.33 4.59
CA TRP A 60 -47.90 -74.48 5.53
C TRP A 60 -46.79 -73.49 5.23
N LEU A 61 -46.34 -72.78 6.25
CA LEU A 61 -45.17 -71.90 6.21
C LEU A 61 -43.95 -72.70 6.68
N LYS A 62 -42.93 -72.81 5.82
CA LYS A 62 -41.64 -73.41 6.16
C LYS A 62 -40.52 -72.38 6.04
N PRO A 63 -39.50 -72.43 6.90
CA PRO A 63 -38.30 -71.63 6.69
C PRO A 63 -37.67 -72.09 5.37
N LYS A 64 -37.38 -71.13 4.48
CA LYS A 64 -36.69 -71.45 3.23
C LYS A 64 -35.25 -71.79 3.56
N LYS A 65 -34.96 -73.08 3.72
CA LYS A 65 -33.59 -73.58 3.84
C LYS A 65 -32.94 -73.39 2.48
N LEU A 66 -32.29 -72.26 2.28
CA LEU A 66 -31.48 -72.00 1.08
C LEU A 66 -30.62 -73.22 0.84
N THR A 67 -30.70 -73.76 -0.37
CA THR A 67 -29.86 -74.90 -0.73
C THR A 67 -28.39 -74.46 -0.63
N LYS A 68 -27.48 -75.38 -0.26
CA LYS A 68 -26.04 -75.08 -0.20
C LYS A 68 -25.54 -74.42 -1.50
N THR A 69 -26.16 -74.80 -2.63
CA THR A 69 -25.94 -74.23 -3.95
C THR A 69 -26.38 -72.78 -4.06
N GLU A 70 -27.58 -72.39 -3.62
CA GLU A 70 -28.07 -71.00 -3.65
C GLU A 70 -27.30 -70.08 -2.70
N VAL A 71 -26.92 -70.59 -1.52
CA VAL A 71 -26.03 -69.86 -0.61
C VAL A 71 -24.68 -69.63 -1.29
N ALA A 72 -24.12 -70.65 -1.95
CA ALA A 72 -22.86 -70.52 -2.66
C ALA A 72 -22.94 -69.52 -3.84
N THR A 73 -24.04 -69.49 -4.62
CA THR A 73 -24.21 -68.47 -5.67
C THR A 73 -24.38 -67.07 -5.09
N LYS A 74 -25.18 -66.89 -4.04
CA LYS A 74 -25.34 -65.56 -3.40
C LYS A 74 -24.05 -65.06 -2.76
N VAL A 75 -23.28 -65.95 -2.12
CA VAL A 75 -21.94 -65.62 -1.58
C VAL A 75 -21.00 -65.24 -2.72
N LYS A 76 -20.99 -65.97 -3.84
CA LYS A 76 -20.16 -65.64 -4.99
C LYS A 76 -20.53 -64.32 -5.67
N GLU A 77 -21.83 -64.05 -5.86
CA GLU A 77 -22.32 -62.77 -6.38
C GLU A 77 -21.95 -61.62 -5.44
N TYR A 78 -22.06 -61.85 -4.13
CA TYR A 78 -21.66 -60.90 -3.12
C TYR A 78 -20.15 -60.62 -3.15
N ASP A 79 -19.31 -61.65 -3.14
CA ASP A 79 -17.85 -61.52 -3.20
C ASP A 79 -17.44 -60.75 -4.46
N THR A 80 -18.10 -61.02 -5.58
CA THR A 80 -17.90 -60.28 -6.83
C THR A 80 -18.28 -58.81 -6.69
N LYS A 81 -19.42 -58.49 -6.08
CA LYS A 81 -19.86 -57.11 -5.84
C LYS A 81 -18.92 -56.39 -4.87
N LYS A 82 -18.53 -57.04 -3.79
CA LYS A 82 -17.57 -56.54 -2.80
C LYS A 82 -16.22 -56.27 -3.44
N GLU A 83 -15.65 -57.21 -4.18
CA GLU A 83 -14.38 -56.99 -4.89
C GLU A 83 -14.50 -55.82 -5.86
N SER A 84 -15.61 -55.73 -6.60
CA SER A 84 -15.84 -54.61 -7.51
C SER A 84 -15.92 -53.28 -6.76
N PHE A 85 -16.51 -53.27 -5.56
CA PHE A 85 -16.61 -52.10 -4.69
C PHE A 85 -15.23 -51.70 -4.14
N ILE A 86 -14.46 -52.67 -3.62
CA ILE A 86 -13.10 -52.42 -3.12
C ILE A 86 -12.24 -51.86 -4.24
N ARG A 87 -12.25 -52.46 -5.44
CA ARG A 87 -11.50 -51.94 -6.60
C ARG A 87 -11.94 -50.53 -6.97
N LYS A 88 -13.23 -50.19 -6.89
CA LYS A 88 -13.72 -48.82 -7.14
C LYS A 88 -13.20 -47.83 -6.10
N VAL A 89 -13.20 -48.21 -4.82
CA VAL A 89 -12.66 -47.37 -3.73
C VAL A 89 -11.14 -47.20 -3.89
N GLU A 90 -10.39 -48.27 -4.12
CA GLU A 90 -8.94 -48.24 -4.35
C GLU A 90 -8.56 -47.40 -5.58
N THR A 91 -9.29 -47.57 -6.70
CA THR A 91 -9.07 -46.75 -7.90
C THR A 91 -9.33 -45.28 -7.61
N SER A 92 -10.35 -44.99 -6.80
CA SER A 92 -10.68 -43.62 -6.40
C SER A 92 -9.64 -43.03 -5.44
N MET A 93 -9.10 -43.83 -4.51
CA MET A 93 -7.98 -43.42 -3.65
C MET A 93 -6.73 -43.11 -4.47
N LYS A 94 -6.36 -43.95 -5.43
CA LYS A 94 -5.21 -43.70 -6.32
C LYS A 94 -5.38 -42.44 -7.16
N SER A 95 -6.60 -42.16 -7.64
CA SER A 95 -6.88 -40.90 -8.35
C SER A 95 -6.71 -39.70 -7.42
N LEU A 96 -7.26 -39.79 -6.19
CA LEU A 96 -7.13 -38.76 -5.18
C LEU A 96 -5.67 -38.51 -4.78
N GLU A 97 -4.85 -39.55 -4.67
CA GLU A 97 -3.41 -39.44 -4.39
C GLU A 97 -2.67 -38.70 -5.51
N LYS A 98 -2.93 -39.03 -6.79
CA LYS A 98 -2.34 -38.31 -7.93
C LYS A 98 -2.75 -36.83 -7.96
N GLU A 99 -4.04 -36.56 -7.72
CA GLU A 99 -4.55 -35.18 -7.62
C GLU A 99 -3.93 -34.44 -6.42
N SER A 100 -3.66 -35.15 -5.33
CA SER A 100 -3.01 -34.61 -4.14
C SER A 100 -1.54 -34.26 -4.37
N GLU A 101 -0.79 -35.13 -5.05
CA GLU A 101 0.61 -34.85 -5.42
C GLU A 101 0.71 -33.63 -6.34
N TRP A 102 -0.18 -33.56 -7.34
CA TRP A 102 -0.27 -32.39 -8.21
C TRP A 102 -0.60 -31.12 -7.40
N PHE A 103 -1.57 -31.19 -6.49
CA PHE A 103 -1.93 -30.07 -5.62
C PHE A 103 -0.78 -29.63 -4.71
N ASP A 104 -0.03 -30.56 -4.13
CA ASP A 104 1.13 -30.25 -3.28
C ASP A 104 2.23 -29.54 -4.09
N ASN A 105 2.45 -29.92 -5.36
CA ASN A 105 3.36 -29.21 -6.25
C ASN A 105 2.89 -27.77 -6.51
N VAL A 106 1.61 -27.57 -6.82
CA VAL A 106 1.02 -26.23 -7.03
C VAL A 106 1.15 -25.37 -5.77
N LYS A 107 0.91 -25.95 -4.60
CA LYS A 107 1.06 -25.28 -3.30
C LYS A 107 2.51 -24.84 -3.04
N ASN A 108 3.48 -25.67 -3.43
CA ASN A 108 4.90 -25.36 -3.31
C ASN A 108 5.32 -24.24 -4.27
N GLU A 109 4.90 -24.30 -5.54
CA GLU A 109 5.15 -23.23 -6.53
C GLU A 109 4.56 -21.90 -6.06
N PHE A 110 3.32 -21.90 -5.59
CA PHE A 110 2.66 -20.72 -5.06
C PHE A 110 3.37 -20.14 -3.83
N SER A 111 3.87 -20.99 -2.93
CA SER A 111 4.66 -20.58 -1.77
C SER A 111 6.02 -19.98 -2.18
N GLY A 112 6.64 -20.52 -3.22
CA GLY A 112 7.85 -19.96 -3.84
C GLY A 112 7.61 -18.55 -4.39
N LEU A 113 6.54 -18.37 -5.17
CA LEU A 113 6.12 -17.06 -5.70
C LEU A 113 5.84 -16.05 -4.57
N LYS A 114 5.13 -16.48 -3.53
CA LYS A 114 4.84 -15.65 -2.35
C LYS A 114 6.12 -15.15 -1.68
N THR A 115 7.15 -15.98 -1.62
CA THR A 115 8.45 -15.64 -1.01
C THR A 115 9.24 -14.69 -1.90
N GLY A 116 9.28 -14.94 -3.23
CA GLY A 116 9.95 -14.06 -4.18
C GLY A 116 9.36 -12.65 -4.19
N ILE A 117 8.03 -12.54 -4.25
CA ILE A 117 7.34 -11.24 -4.21
C ILE A 117 7.54 -10.54 -2.87
N GLY A 118 7.59 -11.27 -1.76
CA GLY A 118 7.90 -10.70 -0.44
C GLY A 118 9.26 -10.00 -0.42
N ALA A 119 10.30 -10.64 -0.97
CA ALA A 119 11.64 -10.06 -1.03
C ALA A 119 11.71 -8.78 -1.90
N ASP A 120 10.97 -8.75 -3.02
CA ASP A 120 10.88 -7.56 -3.87
C ASP A 120 10.13 -6.42 -3.18
N MET A 121 9.09 -6.71 -2.40
CA MET A 121 8.37 -5.69 -1.62
C MET A 121 9.25 -5.07 -0.54
N ASP A 122 10.04 -5.86 0.17
CA ASP A 122 11.00 -5.35 1.16
C ASP A 122 12.02 -4.39 0.53
N LYS A 123 12.40 -4.65 -0.73
CA LYS A 123 13.28 -3.76 -1.49
C LYS A 123 12.59 -2.45 -1.85
N VAL A 124 11.35 -2.52 -2.35
CA VAL A 124 10.55 -1.33 -2.68
C VAL A 124 10.27 -0.47 -1.43
N GLU A 125 10.02 -1.10 -0.27
CA GLU A 125 9.82 -0.40 0.99
C GLU A 125 11.08 0.38 1.41
N LYS A 126 12.26 -0.22 1.27
CA LYS A 126 13.54 0.47 1.51
C LYS A 126 13.77 1.63 0.56
N GLU A 127 13.49 1.45 -0.73
CA GLU A 127 13.61 2.52 -1.73
C GLU A 127 12.63 3.68 -1.45
N LEU A 128 11.41 3.39 -0.99
CA LEU A 128 10.45 4.40 -0.53
C LEU A 128 10.92 5.15 0.72
N GLU A 129 11.53 4.44 1.67
CA GLU A 129 12.08 5.06 2.88
C GLU A 129 13.25 6.01 2.56
N GLU A 130 14.11 5.63 1.60
CA GLU A 130 15.16 6.50 1.08
C GLU A 130 14.59 7.74 0.37
N LEU A 131 13.55 7.58 -0.47
CA LEU A 131 12.87 8.70 -1.12
C LEU A 131 12.28 9.67 -0.09
N LYS A 132 11.71 9.16 1.01
CA LYS A 132 11.20 9.97 2.11
C LYS A 132 12.32 10.79 2.78
N LYS A 133 13.49 10.18 3.01
CA LYS A 133 14.67 10.88 3.54
C LYS A 133 15.14 11.99 2.59
N PHE A 134 15.12 11.77 1.27
CA PHE A 134 15.46 12.80 0.30
C PHE A 134 14.44 13.96 0.28
N GLN A 135 13.15 13.66 0.46
CA GLN A 135 12.12 14.68 0.58
C GLN A 135 12.32 15.56 1.82
N ASP A 136 12.65 14.96 2.97
CA ASP A 136 12.95 15.70 4.20
C ASP A 136 14.21 16.57 4.05
N LEU A 137 15.25 16.05 3.38
CA LEU A 137 16.47 16.80 3.08
C LEU A 137 16.16 18.02 2.19
N LYS A 138 15.34 17.83 1.15
CA LYS A 138 14.91 18.91 0.26
C LYS A 138 14.18 20.02 1.06
N SER A 139 13.25 19.64 1.93
CA SER A 139 12.51 20.59 2.76
C SER A 139 13.44 21.45 3.63
N LYS A 140 14.46 20.84 4.24
CA LYS A 140 15.46 21.56 5.05
C LYS A 140 16.31 22.52 4.21
N ILE A 141 16.70 22.10 3.01
CA ILE A 141 17.46 22.96 2.09
C ILE A 141 16.60 24.17 1.67
N ASP A 142 15.31 23.97 1.38
CA ASP A 142 14.39 25.05 1.01
C ASP A 142 14.23 26.07 2.17
N GLU A 143 14.15 25.60 3.42
CA GLU A 143 14.13 26.45 4.61
C GLU A 143 15.42 27.26 4.79
N ASP A 144 16.59 26.64 4.59
CA ASP A 144 17.89 27.31 4.69
C ASP A 144 18.06 28.36 3.59
N ILE A 145 17.63 28.07 2.36
CA ILE A 145 17.63 29.04 1.25
C ILE A 145 16.73 30.23 1.57
N ALA A 146 15.54 29.99 2.13
CA ALA A 146 14.62 31.06 2.53
C ALA A 146 15.24 31.95 3.63
N ARG A 147 15.92 31.34 4.61
CA ARG A 147 16.62 32.06 5.69
C ARG A 147 17.76 32.93 5.16
N GLN A 148 18.62 32.37 4.29
CA GLN A 148 19.72 33.11 3.68
C GLN A 148 19.21 34.29 2.85
N LYS A 149 18.15 34.10 2.03
CA LYS A 149 17.53 35.21 1.28
C LYS A 149 17.06 36.33 2.19
N LEU A 150 16.48 36.00 3.35
CA LEU A 150 16.03 37.00 4.33
C LEU A 150 17.21 37.75 4.97
N GLU A 151 18.29 37.05 5.31
CA GLU A 151 19.50 37.67 5.88
C GLU A 151 20.19 38.61 4.87
N TYR A 152 20.36 38.17 3.63
CA TYR A 152 20.92 39.03 2.56
C TYR A 152 20.06 40.27 2.33
N LYS A 153 18.73 40.12 2.31
CA LYS A 153 17.82 41.26 2.18
C LYS A 153 18.04 42.29 3.29
N LYS A 154 18.16 41.84 4.55
CA LYS A 154 18.44 42.75 5.69
C LYS A 154 19.78 43.48 5.53
N ILE A 155 20.82 42.80 5.05
CA ILE A 155 22.14 43.41 4.83
C ILE A 155 22.07 44.47 3.71
N ILE A 156 21.34 44.18 2.64
CA ILE A 156 21.11 45.10 1.53
C ILE A 156 20.34 46.34 2.00
N ASP A 157 19.24 46.14 2.73
CA ASP A 157 18.41 47.23 3.26
C ASP A 157 19.22 48.14 4.21
N ALA A 158 20.01 47.55 5.12
CA ALA A 158 20.89 48.31 6.02
C ALA A 158 21.99 49.08 5.28
N SER A 159 22.54 48.49 4.21
CA SER A 159 23.54 49.16 3.37
C SER A 159 22.94 50.33 2.60
N HIS A 160 21.73 50.20 2.09
CA HIS A 160 21.00 51.30 1.44
C HIS A 160 20.73 52.44 2.40
N GLU A 161 20.29 52.15 3.63
CA GLU A 161 20.06 53.18 4.65
C GLU A 161 21.34 53.97 4.98
N GLN A 162 22.49 53.29 5.07
CA GLN A 162 23.78 53.96 5.27
C GLN A 162 24.15 54.87 4.09
N VAL A 163 23.92 54.42 2.86
CA VAL A 163 24.17 55.26 1.66
C VAL A 163 23.26 56.49 1.66
N ASP A 164 21.98 56.33 1.98
CA ASP A 164 21.02 57.43 2.04
C ASP A 164 21.42 58.50 3.07
N VAL A 165 21.95 58.08 4.23
CA VAL A 165 22.44 58.99 5.26
C VAL A 165 23.67 59.77 4.77
N GLU A 166 24.64 59.12 4.15
CA GLU A 166 25.83 59.80 3.62
C GLU A 166 25.48 60.72 2.44
N GLU A 167 24.54 60.34 1.56
CA GLU A 167 24.05 61.21 0.47
C GLU A 167 23.31 62.45 1.00
N LYS A 168 22.61 62.34 2.14
CA LYS A 168 22.01 63.50 2.80
C LYS A 168 23.08 64.44 3.35
N ARG A 169 24.09 63.91 4.04
CA ARG A 169 25.23 64.69 4.56
C ARG A 169 25.97 65.41 3.44
N PHE A 170 26.26 64.71 2.34
CA PHE A 170 26.90 65.31 1.17
C PHE A 170 26.09 66.46 0.59
N ARG A 171 24.76 66.31 0.47
CA ARG A 171 23.87 67.39 0.03
C ARG A 171 23.86 68.60 0.97
N GLU A 172 23.98 68.39 2.28
CA GLU A 172 24.08 69.48 3.26
C GLU A 172 25.40 70.25 3.11
N VAL A 173 26.52 69.55 2.92
CA VAL A 173 27.83 70.18 2.66
C VAL A 173 27.79 71.00 1.38
N LEU A 174 27.21 70.48 0.28
CA LEU A 174 27.06 71.22 -0.97
C LEU A 174 26.19 72.49 -0.82
N LYS A 175 25.16 72.45 0.05
CA LYS A 175 24.38 73.66 0.37
C LYS A 175 25.22 74.67 1.15
N GLY A 176 26.05 74.21 2.08
CA GLY A 176 26.99 75.04 2.83
C GLY A 176 27.97 75.76 1.91
N ILE A 177 28.61 75.02 0.99
CA ILE A 177 29.53 75.59 -0.02
C ILE A 177 28.83 76.68 -0.83
N LYS A 178 27.65 76.40 -1.39
CA LYS A 178 26.91 77.40 -2.18
C LYS A 178 26.54 78.65 -1.39
N ALA A 179 26.20 78.51 -0.11
CA ALA A 179 25.90 79.66 0.75
C ALA A 179 27.15 80.51 1.00
N GLU A 180 28.30 79.89 1.24
CA GLU A 180 29.56 80.60 1.46
C GLU A 180 30.08 81.25 0.17
N GLU A 181 29.96 80.59 -0.99
CA GLU A 181 30.25 81.17 -2.31
C GLU A 181 29.44 82.45 -2.56
N GLN A 182 28.14 82.44 -2.23
CA GLN A 182 27.28 83.61 -2.36
C GLN A 182 27.70 84.75 -1.43
N LYS A 183 28.09 84.43 -0.19
CA LYS A 183 28.58 85.41 0.79
C LYS A 183 29.90 86.04 0.33
N ILE A 184 30.84 85.25 -0.17
CA ILE A 184 32.10 85.74 -0.75
C ILE A 184 31.85 86.59 -1.99
N ALA A 185 30.90 86.20 -2.85
CA ALA A 185 30.54 87.00 -4.02
C ALA A 185 29.95 88.36 -3.63
N LEU A 186 29.16 88.42 -2.55
CA LEU A 186 28.62 89.66 -2.00
C LEU A 186 29.75 90.54 -1.44
N GLN A 187 30.64 89.96 -0.61
CA GLN A 187 31.81 90.65 -0.06
C GLN A 187 32.74 91.18 -1.16
N LYS A 188 32.94 90.42 -2.25
CA LYS A 188 33.71 90.88 -3.43
C LYS A 188 33.07 92.08 -4.11
N LYS A 189 31.74 92.10 -4.26
CA LYS A 189 31.03 93.26 -4.81
C LYS A 189 31.12 94.48 -3.90
N GLU A 190 30.99 94.29 -2.60
CA GLU A 190 31.19 95.36 -1.61
C GLU A 190 32.61 95.90 -1.68
N MET A 191 33.62 95.03 -1.73
CA MET A 191 35.02 95.41 -1.91
C MET A 191 35.25 96.19 -3.20
N GLN A 192 34.71 95.73 -4.34
CA GLN A 192 34.79 96.48 -5.61
C GLN A 192 34.12 97.84 -5.51
N SER A 193 32.95 97.94 -4.88
CA SER A 193 32.29 99.23 -4.65
C SER A 193 33.09 100.13 -3.73
N LEU A 194 33.81 99.57 -2.74
CA LEU A 194 34.70 100.31 -1.86
C LEU A 194 35.96 100.77 -2.60
N GLU A 195 36.51 99.97 -3.53
CA GLU A 195 37.63 100.36 -4.40
C GLU A 195 37.24 101.46 -5.40
N GLU A 196 36.06 101.36 -6.02
CA GLU A 196 35.51 102.41 -6.89
C GLU A 196 35.26 103.70 -6.09
N ASN A 197 34.65 103.57 -4.90
CA ASN A 197 34.52 104.67 -3.97
C ASN A 197 35.89 105.19 -3.51
N GLU A 198 36.90 104.34 -3.34
CA GLU A 198 38.27 104.71 -3.01
C GLU A 198 38.92 105.49 -4.16
N GLN A 199 38.64 105.17 -5.42
CA GLN A 199 39.13 105.94 -6.58
C GLN A 199 38.47 107.33 -6.65
N VAL A 200 37.14 107.39 -6.49
CA VAL A 200 36.38 108.65 -6.40
C VAL A 200 36.81 109.46 -5.18
N LEU A 201 37.06 108.78 -4.06
CA LEU A 201 37.57 109.38 -2.83
C LEU A 201 39.04 109.76 -2.99
N LYS A 202 39.90 109.07 -3.74
CA LYS A 202 41.29 109.46 -4.04
C LYS A 202 41.36 110.81 -4.74
N GLN A 203 40.40 111.07 -5.63
CA GLN A 203 40.22 112.39 -6.23
C GLN A 203 39.82 113.46 -5.20
N ARG A 204 39.07 113.08 -4.16
CA ARG A 204 38.72 113.94 -2.99
C ARG A 204 39.77 113.92 -1.86
N PHE A 205 40.66 112.93 -1.81
CA PHE A 205 41.62 112.57 -0.75
C PHE A 205 42.80 113.52 -0.72
N ASN A 206 43.14 114.11 -1.87
CA ASN A 206 43.99 115.29 -1.94
C ASN A 206 43.46 116.46 -1.06
N ALA A 207 42.19 116.44 -0.63
CA ALA A 207 41.59 117.43 0.25
C ALA A 207 41.33 116.97 1.70
N LEU A 208 41.49 115.67 2.05
CA LEU A 208 41.03 115.12 3.35
C LEU A 208 42.07 114.20 4.03
N THR A 209 43.34 114.61 4.04
CA THR A 209 44.45 113.81 4.60
C THR A 209 44.37 113.55 6.12
N SER A 210 43.49 114.22 6.87
CA SER A 210 43.36 114.08 8.33
C SER A 210 42.35 113.02 8.81
N ILE A 211 41.45 112.53 7.96
CA ILE A 211 40.41 111.54 8.33
C ILE A 211 40.90 110.08 8.12
N ILE A 212 42.07 109.93 7.49
CA ILE A 212 42.66 108.69 6.94
C ILE A 212 42.96 107.60 7.97
N GLU A 213 43.27 107.92 9.23
CA GLU A 213 43.73 106.92 10.20
C GLU A 213 42.62 105.98 10.71
N THR A 214 41.35 106.38 10.62
CA THR A 214 40.22 105.55 11.12
C THR A 214 39.69 104.56 10.07
N ILE A 215 39.86 104.86 8.77
CA ILE A 215 39.36 104.01 7.67
C ILE A 215 40.32 102.85 7.36
N ARG A 216 41.63 103.06 7.48
CA ARG A 216 42.63 101.97 7.35
C ARG A 216 42.35 100.79 8.29
N LYS A 217 41.96 101.08 9.54
CA LYS A 217 41.59 100.05 10.52
C LYS A 217 40.33 99.26 10.15
N LYS A 218 39.43 99.78 9.31
CA LYS A 218 38.24 99.04 8.84
C LYS A 218 38.54 98.15 7.64
N ILE A 219 39.41 98.60 6.73
CA ILE A 219 39.84 97.80 5.57
C ILE A 219 40.65 96.58 6.03
N ASP A 220 41.57 96.76 6.98
CA ASP A 220 42.35 95.63 7.52
C ASP A 220 41.47 94.57 8.21
N VAL A 221 40.36 94.98 8.84
CA VAL A 221 39.39 94.07 9.49
C VAL A 221 38.57 93.28 8.47
N GLU A 222 38.13 93.90 7.37
CA GLU A 222 37.41 93.18 6.31
C GLU A 222 38.33 92.28 5.48
N GLU A 223 39.58 92.70 5.23
CA GLU A 223 40.55 91.85 4.53
C GLU A 223 40.91 90.60 5.36
N SER A 224 40.97 90.73 6.69
CA SER A 224 41.19 89.58 7.58
C SER A 224 39.95 88.68 7.68
N ALA A 225 38.74 89.24 7.70
CA ALA A 225 37.50 88.45 7.64
C ALA A 225 37.35 87.67 6.31
N MET A 226 37.81 88.24 5.19
CA MET A 226 37.80 87.55 3.89
C MET A 226 38.84 86.43 3.81
N LYS A 227 40.04 86.62 4.39
CA LYS A 227 41.05 85.55 4.49
C LYS A 227 40.56 84.37 5.33
N GLU A 228 39.85 84.66 6.42
CA GLU A 228 39.27 83.62 7.28
C GLU A 228 38.10 82.89 6.58
N SER A 229 37.25 83.61 5.84
CA SER A 229 36.15 83.00 5.06
C SER A 229 36.64 82.16 3.88
N ASN A 230 37.69 82.60 3.16
CA ASN A 230 38.30 81.79 2.09
C ASN A 230 38.95 80.52 2.66
N LYS A 231 39.64 80.61 3.79
CA LYS A 231 40.22 79.44 4.48
C LYS A 231 39.13 78.44 4.88
N MET A 232 37.99 78.92 5.37
CA MET A 232 36.85 78.08 5.73
C MET A 232 36.20 77.42 4.50
N LEU A 233 36.21 78.11 3.34
CA LEU A 233 35.75 77.53 2.08
C LEU A 233 36.71 76.44 1.58
N ASP A 234 38.02 76.67 1.65
CA ASP A 234 39.04 75.67 1.34
C ASP A 234 38.89 74.42 2.24
N GLU A 235 38.67 74.61 3.55
CA GLU A 235 38.42 73.51 4.50
C GLU A 235 37.13 72.75 4.18
N LEU A 236 36.06 73.44 3.76
CA LEU A 236 34.79 72.81 3.36
C LEU A 236 34.90 72.07 2.03
N GLU A 237 35.64 72.59 1.06
CA GLU A 237 35.93 71.91 -0.20
C GLU A 237 36.79 70.65 0.03
N GLU A 238 37.83 70.75 0.86
CA GLU A 238 38.66 69.61 1.22
C GLU A 238 37.83 68.54 1.95
N TYR A 239 36.92 68.95 2.84
CA TYR A 239 36.00 68.04 3.53
C TYR A 239 34.99 67.40 2.57
N ALA A 240 34.45 68.16 1.60
CA ALA A 240 33.54 67.65 0.58
C ALA A 240 34.23 66.64 -0.33
N GLN A 241 35.45 66.91 -0.79
CA GLN A 241 36.26 65.98 -1.58
C GLN A 241 36.58 64.71 -0.79
N LYS A 242 36.85 64.83 0.51
CA LYS A 242 37.10 63.67 1.37
C LYS A 242 35.86 62.79 1.54
N ILE A 243 34.68 63.39 1.72
CA ILE A 243 33.40 62.67 1.75
C ILE A 243 33.09 62.04 0.39
N GLU A 244 33.29 62.76 -0.70
CA GLU A 244 33.06 62.25 -2.06
C GLU A 244 33.94 61.03 -2.32
N LYS A 245 35.22 61.12 -1.97
CA LYS A 245 36.19 60.01 -2.09
C LYS A 245 35.85 58.84 -1.17
N ASP A 246 35.35 59.08 0.04
CA ASP A 246 34.86 58.04 0.96
C ASP A 246 33.58 57.37 0.43
N ILE A 247 32.66 58.13 -0.16
CA ILE A 247 31.45 57.60 -0.81
C ILE A 247 31.84 56.77 -2.02
N GLU A 248 32.78 57.23 -2.84
CA GLU A 248 33.29 56.51 -4.01
C GLU A 248 34.09 55.28 -3.61
N GLU A 249 34.93 55.32 -2.58
CA GLU A 249 35.59 54.13 -2.02
C GLU A 249 34.58 53.15 -1.43
N ARG A 250 33.54 53.61 -0.70
CA ARG A 250 32.50 52.71 -0.20
C ARG A 250 31.69 52.12 -1.36
N LYS A 251 31.33 52.92 -2.37
CA LYS A 251 30.65 52.44 -3.59
C LYS A 251 31.51 51.46 -4.38
N SER A 252 32.80 51.70 -4.54
CA SER A 252 33.69 50.91 -5.41
C SER A 252 34.43 49.75 -4.72
N ARG A 253 34.77 49.85 -3.43
CA ARG A 253 35.50 48.81 -2.67
C ARG A 253 34.62 47.98 -1.77
N LYS A 254 33.49 48.51 -1.27
CA LYS A 254 32.58 47.74 -0.40
C LYS A 254 31.32 47.33 -1.15
N ILE A 255 30.62 48.27 -1.78
CA ILE A 255 29.33 47.99 -2.42
C ILE A 255 29.51 47.33 -3.78
N ALA A 256 30.42 47.77 -4.65
CA ALA A 256 30.58 47.18 -5.97
C ALA A 256 31.06 45.73 -5.91
N PRO A 257 32.03 45.34 -5.05
CA PRO A 257 32.41 43.94 -4.91
C PRO A 257 31.32 43.14 -4.21
N LEU A 258 30.56 43.72 -3.27
CA LEU A 258 29.40 43.03 -2.67
C LEU A 258 28.24 42.90 -3.66
N MET A 259 28.02 43.85 -4.57
CA MET A 259 27.04 43.78 -5.64
C MET A 259 27.47 42.79 -6.72
N GLN A 260 28.75 42.75 -7.06
CA GLN A 260 29.30 41.83 -8.03
C GLN A 260 29.34 40.41 -7.45
N LEU A 261 29.74 40.25 -6.19
CA LEU A 261 29.65 38.98 -5.46
C LEU A 261 28.20 38.57 -5.24
N SER A 262 27.29 39.51 -4.94
CA SER A 262 25.86 39.25 -4.82
C SER A 262 25.26 38.88 -6.18
N ASN A 263 25.69 39.50 -7.29
CA ASN A 263 25.22 39.17 -8.62
C ASN A 263 25.81 37.83 -9.10
N GLU A 264 27.07 37.54 -8.80
CA GLU A 264 27.69 36.23 -9.06
C GLU A 264 27.08 35.14 -8.19
N GLN A 265 26.78 35.42 -6.92
CA GLN A 265 26.06 34.50 -6.05
C GLN A 265 24.61 34.38 -6.48
N GLN A 266 23.96 35.44 -6.92
CA GLN A 266 22.60 35.40 -7.45
C GLN A 266 22.56 34.64 -8.78
N GLN A 267 23.54 34.81 -9.66
CA GLN A 267 23.69 34.00 -10.88
C GLN A 267 23.99 32.56 -10.52
N LYS A 268 24.91 32.28 -9.59
CA LYS A 268 25.14 30.90 -9.13
C LYS A 268 23.89 30.31 -8.48
N ILE A 269 23.15 31.07 -7.69
CA ILE A 269 21.88 30.66 -7.09
C ILE A 269 20.83 30.44 -8.17
N ASN A 270 20.76 31.29 -9.20
CA ASN A 270 19.84 31.16 -10.31
C ASN A 270 20.22 29.98 -11.20
N ASP A 271 21.49 29.77 -11.51
CA ASP A 271 22.00 28.62 -12.26
C ASP A 271 21.82 27.32 -11.47
N ILE A 272 22.03 27.35 -10.15
CA ILE A 272 21.74 26.24 -9.24
C ILE A 272 20.23 26.03 -9.18
N GLN A 273 19.41 27.08 -9.07
CA GLN A 273 17.96 27.00 -9.08
C GLN A 273 17.45 26.49 -10.43
N GLU A 274 18.03 26.89 -11.55
CA GLU A 274 17.62 26.47 -12.88
C GLU A 274 18.07 25.03 -13.14
N LYS A 275 19.29 24.65 -12.71
CA LYS A 275 19.72 23.24 -12.69
C LYS A 275 18.86 22.39 -11.77
N ILE A 276 18.45 22.92 -10.61
CA ILE A 276 17.56 22.23 -9.67
C ILE A 276 16.16 22.15 -10.25
N VAL A 277 15.59 23.22 -10.80
CA VAL A 277 14.26 23.26 -11.41
C VAL A 277 14.22 22.33 -12.61
N LYS A 278 15.23 22.36 -13.48
CA LYS A 278 15.33 21.47 -14.64
C LYS A 278 15.52 20.02 -14.19
N LYS A 279 16.38 19.75 -13.19
CA LYS A 279 16.42 18.42 -12.56
C LYS A 279 15.10 18.05 -11.90
N VAL A 280 14.39 18.98 -11.26
CA VAL A 280 13.12 18.75 -10.58
C VAL A 280 12.02 18.53 -11.59
N GLU A 281 12.02 19.16 -12.76
CA GLU A 281 11.07 18.93 -13.85
C GLU A 281 11.37 17.62 -14.57
N GLU A 282 12.64 17.29 -14.83
CA GLU A 282 13.06 15.98 -15.34
C GLU A 282 12.73 14.87 -14.32
N THR A 283 12.94 15.13 -13.03
CA THR A 283 12.59 14.20 -11.95
C THR A 283 11.09 14.18 -11.72
N LYS A 284 10.36 15.28 -11.89
CA LYS A 284 8.90 15.36 -11.76
C LYS A 284 8.23 14.63 -12.92
N THR A 285 8.70 14.80 -14.15
CA THR A 285 8.18 14.06 -15.30
C THR A 285 8.53 12.57 -15.22
N LYS A 286 9.71 12.21 -14.68
CA LYS A 286 9.99 10.84 -14.27
C LYS A 286 9.03 10.38 -13.18
N ILE A 287 8.88 11.12 -12.07
CA ILE A 287 7.98 10.80 -10.96
C ILE A 287 6.53 10.73 -11.41
N GLU A 288 6.04 11.55 -12.34
CA GLU A 288 4.66 11.52 -12.83
C GLU A 288 4.44 10.31 -13.74
N LYS A 289 5.42 9.97 -14.59
CA LYS A 289 5.42 8.69 -15.33
C LYS A 289 5.50 7.51 -14.37
N ASP A 290 6.35 7.60 -13.37
CA ASP A 290 6.58 6.60 -12.34
C ASP A 290 5.39 6.54 -11.37
N GLU A 291 4.59 7.59 -11.21
CA GLU A 291 3.39 7.66 -10.39
C GLU A 291 2.23 7.04 -11.14
N ALA A 292 2.07 7.34 -12.42
CA ALA A 292 1.10 6.64 -13.27
C ALA A 292 1.44 5.15 -13.34
N ALA A 293 2.71 4.81 -13.55
CA ALA A 293 3.21 3.44 -13.51
C ALA A 293 3.05 2.83 -12.11
N ALA A 294 3.32 3.56 -11.03
CA ALA A 294 3.17 3.08 -9.65
C ALA A 294 1.71 2.89 -9.27
N ARG A 295 0.78 3.72 -9.77
CA ARG A 295 -0.66 3.52 -9.59
C ARG A 295 -1.13 2.29 -10.36
N GLU A 296 -0.65 2.09 -11.58
CA GLU A 296 -0.93 0.88 -12.36
C GLU A 296 -0.36 -0.37 -11.67
N VAL A 297 0.88 -0.29 -11.18
CA VAL A 297 1.55 -1.34 -10.40
C VAL A 297 0.81 -1.57 -9.08
N ALA A 298 0.40 -0.54 -8.35
CA ALA A 298 -0.38 -0.65 -7.11
C ALA A 298 -1.74 -1.31 -7.36
N LEU A 299 -2.41 -0.99 -8.48
CA LEU A 299 -3.63 -1.67 -8.89
C LEU A 299 -3.37 -3.14 -9.24
N LYS A 300 -2.28 -3.45 -9.95
CA LYS A 300 -1.85 -4.83 -10.22
C LYS A 300 -1.53 -5.58 -8.93
N PHE A 301 -0.85 -4.94 -7.98
CA PHE A 301 -0.55 -5.50 -6.65
C PHE A 301 -1.82 -5.74 -5.85
N LYS A 302 -2.76 -4.79 -5.83
CA LYS A 302 -4.03 -4.96 -5.13
C LYS A 302 -4.79 -6.17 -5.71
N LYS A 303 -4.92 -6.24 -7.03
CA LYS A 303 -5.52 -7.40 -7.71
C LYS A 303 -4.78 -8.70 -7.40
N PHE A 304 -3.44 -8.67 -7.38
CA PHE A 304 -2.62 -9.80 -7.01
C PHE A 304 -2.88 -10.26 -5.56
N PHE A 305 -3.01 -9.34 -4.60
CA PHE A 305 -3.31 -9.67 -3.20
C PHE A 305 -4.72 -10.22 -3.01
N GLU A 306 -5.71 -9.67 -3.72
CA GLU A 306 -7.07 -10.19 -3.73
C GLU A 306 -7.10 -11.62 -4.30
N ARG A 307 -6.44 -11.84 -5.44
CA ARG A 307 -6.27 -13.18 -6.03
C ARG A 307 -5.52 -14.13 -5.09
N LYS A 308 -4.43 -13.68 -4.48
CA LYS A 308 -3.65 -14.46 -3.51
C LYS A 308 -4.49 -14.89 -2.32
N ALA A 309 -5.33 -14.00 -1.79
CA ALA A 309 -6.23 -14.34 -0.69
C ALA A 309 -7.29 -15.38 -1.10
N GLU A 310 -7.82 -15.28 -2.33
CA GLU A 310 -8.74 -16.29 -2.87
C GLU A 310 -8.04 -17.64 -3.07
N VAL A 311 -6.82 -17.64 -3.60
CA VAL A 311 -5.99 -18.84 -3.78
C VAL A 311 -5.64 -19.47 -2.43
N ASP A 312 -5.21 -18.70 -1.44
CA ASP A 312 -4.91 -19.19 -0.09
C ASP A 312 -6.17 -19.84 0.54
N LYS A 313 -7.34 -19.24 0.36
CA LYS A 313 -8.62 -19.81 0.84
C LYS A 313 -8.97 -21.12 0.12
N LEU A 314 -8.80 -21.17 -1.20
CA LEU A 314 -9.05 -22.39 -1.99
C LEU A 314 -8.08 -23.51 -1.62
N ILE A 315 -6.79 -23.21 -1.43
CA ILE A 315 -5.79 -24.18 -0.98
C ILE A 315 -6.21 -24.79 0.37
N GLN A 316 -6.64 -23.96 1.34
CA GLN A 316 -7.10 -24.46 2.63
C GLN A 316 -8.34 -25.35 2.52
N GLN A 317 -9.29 -24.97 1.68
CA GLN A 317 -10.52 -25.74 1.44
C GLN A 317 -10.20 -27.09 0.79
N ILE A 318 -9.40 -27.09 -0.27
CA ILE A 318 -8.96 -28.30 -0.99
C ILE A 318 -8.17 -29.22 -0.05
N ASP A 319 -7.31 -28.68 0.82
CA ASP A 319 -6.59 -29.47 1.83
C ASP A 319 -7.56 -30.17 2.80
N ALA A 320 -8.58 -29.44 3.28
CA ALA A 320 -9.59 -29.99 4.18
C ALA A 320 -10.42 -31.09 3.48
N ASP A 321 -10.87 -30.84 2.26
CA ASP A 321 -11.69 -31.76 1.48
C ASP A 321 -10.88 -33.02 1.09
N ARG A 322 -9.61 -32.86 0.70
CA ARG A 322 -8.68 -33.98 0.46
C ARG A 322 -8.61 -34.90 1.68
N ASN A 323 -8.35 -34.33 2.86
CA ASN A 323 -8.18 -35.09 4.09
C ASN A 323 -9.49 -35.77 4.52
N GLY A 324 -10.62 -35.07 4.36
CA GLY A 324 -11.96 -35.61 4.59
C GLY A 324 -12.27 -36.81 3.68
N LEU A 325 -12.09 -36.65 2.37
CA LEU A 325 -12.29 -37.71 1.37
C LEU A 325 -11.40 -38.93 1.65
N LYS A 326 -10.12 -38.73 1.95
CA LYS A 326 -9.18 -39.81 2.27
C LYS A 326 -9.64 -40.60 3.50
N THR A 327 -10.07 -39.91 4.55
CA THR A 327 -10.58 -40.53 5.79
C THR A 327 -11.86 -41.31 5.53
N GLU A 328 -12.80 -40.77 4.76
CA GLU A 328 -14.05 -41.45 4.40
C GLU A 328 -13.81 -42.68 3.51
N MET A 329 -12.90 -42.60 2.54
CA MET A 329 -12.53 -43.73 1.68
C MET A 329 -11.86 -44.86 2.49
N ASP A 330 -10.91 -44.53 3.36
CA ASP A 330 -10.25 -45.51 4.25
C ASP A 330 -11.26 -46.20 5.18
N PHE A 331 -12.24 -45.45 5.70
CA PHE A 331 -13.32 -46.00 6.50
C PHE A 331 -14.22 -46.95 5.69
N LEU A 332 -14.58 -46.60 4.45
CA LEU A 332 -15.35 -47.49 3.57
C LEU A 332 -14.57 -48.76 3.22
N LEU A 333 -13.26 -48.65 2.99
CA LEU A 333 -12.38 -49.77 2.72
C LEU A 333 -12.30 -50.71 3.93
N LYS A 334 -12.06 -50.17 5.13
CA LYS A 334 -12.08 -50.93 6.39
C LYS A 334 -13.41 -51.60 6.66
N LYS A 335 -14.54 -50.94 6.35
CA LYS A 335 -15.87 -51.54 6.47
C LYS A 335 -16.08 -52.68 5.49
N ALA A 336 -15.66 -52.51 4.23
CA ALA A 336 -15.78 -53.55 3.22
C ALA A 336 -14.92 -54.78 3.57
N THR A 337 -13.71 -54.59 4.11
CA THR A 337 -12.81 -55.68 4.51
C THR A 337 -13.25 -56.38 5.80
N ALA A 338 -13.64 -55.63 6.83
CA ALA A 338 -14.15 -56.20 8.09
C ALA A 338 -15.41 -57.07 7.89
N PHE A 339 -16.13 -56.87 6.78
CA PHE A 339 -17.32 -57.63 6.46
C PHE A 339 -17.04 -59.13 6.19
N ASP A 340 -15.82 -59.52 5.80
CA ASP A 340 -15.45 -60.94 5.67
C ASP A 340 -15.61 -61.72 6.98
N LEU A 341 -15.56 -61.01 8.12
CA LEU A 341 -15.69 -61.57 9.44
C LEU A 341 -17.16 -61.71 9.88
N ILE A 342 -18.08 -60.96 9.27
CA ILE A 342 -19.50 -60.82 9.69
C ILE A 342 -20.47 -61.55 8.74
N SER A 343 -20.04 -61.87 7.52
CA SER A 343 -20.84 -62.43 6.41
C SER A 343 -21.54 -63.78 6.69
N LYS A 344 -21.35 -64.38 7.86
CA LYS A 344 -21.94 -65.68 8.21
C LYS A 344 -23.37 -65.63 8.76
N ASN A 345 -23.94 -64.48 9.16
CA ASN A 345 -25.20 -64.46 9.93
C ASN A 345 -26.20 -63.29 9.72
N ALA A 346 -26.02 -62.37 8.76
CA ALA A 346 -26.89 -61.17 8.67
C ALA A 346 -27.23 -60.74 7.24
N ASP A 347 -28.23 -59.84 7.10
CA ASP A 347 -28.73 -59.23 5.85
C ASP A 347 -27.63 -58.52 5.04
N ILE A 348 -26.92 -59.31 4.23
CA ILE A 348 -25.81 -58.86 3.38
C ILE A 348 -26.26 -57.78 2.39
N LYS A 349 -27.52 -57.84 1.91
CA LYS A 349 -28.02 -56.96 0.85
C LYS A 349 -28.17 -55.53 1.34
N GLY A 350 -28.70 -55.34 2.55
CA GLY A 350 -28.82 -54.02 3.19
C GLY A 350 -27.46 -53.34 3.36
N TYR A 351 -26.46 -54.07 3.85
CA TYR A 351 -25.12 -53.52 4.06
C TYR A 351 -24.40 -53.11 2.76
N VAL A 352 -24.56 -53.88 1.66
CA VAL A 352 -24.02 -53.49 0.35
C VAL A 352 -24.69 -52.22 -0.13
N GLY A 353 -26.02 -52.12 -0.02
CA GLY A 353 -26.76 -50.92 -0.40
C GLY A 353 -26.28 -49.68 0.36
N ASP A 354 -26.01 -49.81 1.66
CA ASP A 354 -25.46 -48.73 2.49
C ASP A 354 -24.05 -48.31 2.06
N LEU A 355 -23.18 -49.27 1.71
CA LEU A 355 -21.84 -49.00 1.21
C LEU A 355 -21.89 -48.30 -0.16
N GLU A 356 -22.74 -48.75 -1.07
CA GLU A 356 -22.95 -48.15 -2.39
C GLU A 356 -23.50 -46.72 -2.29
N LYS A 357 -24.46 -46.49 -1.39
CA LYS A 357 -25.01 -45.16 -1.13
C LYS A 357 -23.94 -44.20 -0.60
N LYS A 358 -23.17 -44.63 0.40
CA LYS A 358 -22.06 -43.82 0.95
C LYS A 358 -20.97 -43.56 -0.08
N PHE A 359 -20.66 -44.54 -0.92
CA PHE A 359 -19.72 -44.35 -2.02
C PHE A 359 -20.23 -43.35 -3.05
N THR A 360 -21.53 -43.38 -3.37
CA THR A 360 -22.15 -42.41 -4.29
C THR A 360 -22.07 -40.98 -3.73
N ASP A 361 -22.29 -40.80 -2.43
CA ASP A 361 -22.14 -39.48 -1.79
C ASP A 361 -20.68 -39.02 -1.74
N LEU A 362 -19.74 -39.96 -1.54
CA LEU A 362 -18.32 -39.69 -1.61
C LEU A 362 -17.90 -39.27 -3.03
N ASP A 363 -18.44 -39.92 -4.07
CA ASP A 363 -18.15 -39.58 -5.46
C ASP A 363 -18.64 -38.17 -5.82
N LYS A 364 -19.78 -37.73 -5.28
CA LYS A 364 -20.25 -36.34 -5.41
C LYS A 364 -19.27 -35.36 -4.75
N LYS A 365 -18.78 -35.66 -3.54
CA LYS A 365 -17.77 -34.83 -2.86
C LYS A 365 -16.47 -34.77 -3.66
N ARG A 366 -16.04 -35.90 -4.23
CA ARG A 366 -14.87 -35.97 -5.12
C ARG A 366 -15.06 -35.10 -6.35
N PHE A 367 -16.25 -35.08 -6.94
CA PHE A 367 -16.55 -34.20 -8.08
C PHE A 367 -16.46 -32.71 -7.72
N VAL A 368 -16.91 -32.33 -6.52
CA VAL A 368 -16.76 -30.95 -6.01
C VAL A 368 -15.27 -30.62 -5.82
N PHE A 369 -14.52 -31.51 -5.16
CA PHE A 369 -13.06 -31.37 -4.99
C PHE A 369 -12.34 -31.16 -6.32
N LYS A 370 -12.68 -31.94 -7.35
CA LYS A 370 -12.10 -31.78 -8.70
C LYS A 370 -12.41 -30.42 -9.31
N LYS A 371 -13.65 -29.92 -9.18
CA LYS A 371 -14.01 -28.58 -9.65
C LYS A 371 -13.24 -27.48 -8.94
N GLU A 372 -12.95 -27.65 -7.65
CA GLU A 372 -12.16 -26.69 -6.89
C GLU A 372 -10.69 -26.69 -7.30
N LEU A 373 -10.12 -27.86 -7.60
CA LEU A 373 -8.79 -27.96 -8.22
C LEU A 373 -8.75 -27.27 -9.60
N GLU A 374 -9.76 -27.48 -10.44
CA GLU A 374 -9.87 -26.80 -11.74
C GLU A 374 -9.97 -25.28 -11.56
N LYS A 375 -10.77 -24.80 -10.60
CA LYS A 375 -10.87 -23.37 -10.28
C LYS A 375 -9.54 -22.80 -9.78
N LEU A 376 -8.84 -23.51 -8.89
CA LEU A 376 -7.51 -23.14 -8.42
C LEU A 376 -6.53 -23.03 -9.60
N THR A 377 -6.58 -23.99 -10.53
CA THR A 377 -5.74 -23.99 -11.74
C THR A 377 -5.98 -22.74 -12.57
N SER A 378 -7.24 -22.38 -12.81
CA SER A 378 -7.58 -21.18 -13.59
C SER A 378 -7.11 -19.89 -12.92
N LEU A 379 -7.17 -19.80 -11.58
CA LEU A 379 -6.76 -18.61 -10.84
C LEU A 379 -5.24 -18.40 -10.81
N ILE A 380 -4.47 -19.49 -10.96
CA ILE A 380 -3.00 -19.42 -11.00
C ILE A 380 -2.49 -19.10 -12.40
N HIS A 381 -3.22 -19.51 -13.46
CA HIS A 381 -2.82 -19.30 -14.85
C HIS A 381 -3.36 -18.00 -15.49
N GLU A 382 -4.17 -17.23 -14.75
CA GLU A 382 -4.74 -15.93 -15.15
C GLU A 382 -4.05 -14.76 -14.45
#